data_AF-A0A1M4YJ20-F1
#
_entry.id   AF-A0A1M4YJ20-F1
#
_cell.length_a   1.000
_cell.length_b   1.000
_cell.length_c   1.000
_cell.angle_alpha   90.00
_cell.angle_beta   90.00
_cell.angle_gamma   90.00
#
_symmetry.space_group_name_H-M   'P 1'
#
loop_
_entity.id
_entity.type
_entity.pdbx_description
1 polymer ?
#
loop_
_entity_poly.entity_id
_entity_poly.type
_entity_poly.pdbx_seq_one_letter_code
_entity_poly.pdbx_strand_id
1 'polypeptide(L)'
;MFPKDGENRNNNCKKATSSISKVVSKWLDKNGKPIWPLNDEFEGTPVKKVFKPGERFDRYGKEINGYFTAPVGTPFEMRSFPPENKKLPYSVYEVIKPFEGLEGKTAPWFDQPGGGTQYKMPKKRNRKERK
;
A
#
# COMPACT_ATOMS: atom_id res chain seq x y z
N MET A 1 -37.19 -46.93 -8.86
CA MET A 1 -36.65 -47.44 -7.57
C MET A 1 -36.14 -46.23 -6.81
N PHE A 2 -37.01 -45.60 -6.02
CA PHE A 2 -36.70 -44.42 -5.19
C PHE A 2 -36.78 -44.87 -3.74
N PRO A 3 -35.81 -44.60 -2.87
CA PRO A 3 -36.06 -44.62 -1.44
C PRO A 3 -36.66 -43.26 -1.04
N LYS A 4 -37.91 -43.33 -0.55
CA LYS A 4 -38.45 -42.39 0.42
C LYS A 4 -38.31 -43.01 1.80
N ASP A 5 -38.17 -42.12 2.79
CA ASP A 5 -38.25 -42.26 4.26
C ASP A 5 -36.98 -41.60 4.83
N GLY A 6 -36.99 -40.44 5.49
CA GLY A 6 -38.06 -39.70 6.13
C GLY A 6 -37.81 -39.66 7.63
N GLU A 7 -36.90 -38.81 8.11
CA GLU A 7 -37.04 -38.27 9.47
C GLU A 7 -36.41 -36.88 9.63
N ASN A 8 -37.28 -35.98 10.08
CA ASN A 8 -37.09 -34.56 10.33
C ASN A 8 -36.57 -34.39 11.75
N ARG A 9 -35.37 -33.81 11.92
CA ARG A 9 -35.04 -33.01 13.11
C ARG A 9 -34.29 -31.73 12.72
N ASN A 10 -35.08 -30.70 12.45
CA ASN A 10 -34.91 -29.33 12.97
C ASN A 10 -33.70 -29.06 13.89
N ASN A 11 -32.49 -29.06 13.33
CA ASN A 11 -31.36 -28.40 13.93
C ASN A 11 -31.40 -26.92 13.56
N ASN A 12 -32.06 -26.18 14.44
CA ASN A 12 -31.96 -24.75 14.61
C ASN A 12 -30.48 -24.39 14.82
N CYS A 13 -29.70 -24.34 13.74
CA CYS A 13 -28.41 -23.68 13.75
C CYS A 13 -28.73 -22.20 13.87
N LYS A 14 -28.87 -21.79 15.13
CA LYS A 14 -28.99 -20.42 15.59
C LYS A 14 -28.21 -19.57 14.61
N LYS A 15 -28.87 -18.58 14.02
CA LYS A 15 -28.22 -17.48 13.31
C LYS A 15 -26.96 -17.18 14.09
N ALA A 16 -25.82 -17.61 13.57
CA ALA A 16 -24.58 -16.98 13.91
C ALA A 16 -24.76 -15.63 13.23
N THR A 17 -25.42 -14.71 13.94
CA THR A 17 -25.02 -13.32 13.93
C THR A 17 -23.54 -13.42 14.25
N SER A 18 -22.71 -13.59 13.20
CA SER A 18 -21.31 -13.26 13.29
C SER A 18 -21.40 -11.81 13.66
N SER A 19 -21.33 -11.55 14.96
CA SER A 19 -21.05 -10.25 15.53
C SER A 19 -20.02 -9.69 14.58
N ILE A 20 -20.40 -8.66 13.82
CA ILE A 20 -19.46 -7.80 13.13
C ILE A 20 -18.79 -7.09 14.30
N SER A 21 -17.97 -7.83 15.03
CA SER A 21 -17.14 -7.34 16.10
C SER A 21 -16.18 -6.47 15.35
N LYS A 22 -16.49 -5.18 15.37
CA LYS A 22 -15.60 -4.04 15.21
C LYS A 22 -14.23 -4.37 15.82
N VAL A 23 -13.42 -5.13 15.11
CA VAL A 23 -11.98 -5.03 15.21
C VAL A 23 -11.69 -3.81 14.35
N VAL A 24 -11.82 -2.63 14.95
CA VAL A 24 -11.24 -1.43 14.37
C VAL A 24 -9.75 -1.71 14.45
N SER A 25 -9.17 -2.27 13.39
CA SER A 25 -7.75 -2.62 13.37
C SER A 25 -6.95 -1.37 13.72
N LYS A 26 -5.83 -1.51 14.44
CA LYS A 26 -4.95 -0.39 14.86
C LYS A 26 -4.56 0.59 13.73
N TRP A 27 -4.72 0.18 12.47
CA TRP A 27 -4.39 0.94 11.28
C TRP A 27 -5.57 1.58 10.57
N LEU A 28 -6.80 1.50 11.10
CA LEU A 28 -8.00 2.07 10.50
C LEU A 28 -8.63 3.11 11.42
N ASP A 29 -9.14 4.20 10.83
CA ASP A 29 -9.90 5.21 11.56
C ASP A 29 -11.32 4.70 11.90
N LYS A 30 -12.10 5.53 12.61
CA LYS A 30 -13.49 5.22 12.98
C LYS A 30 -14.43 4.95 11.79
N ASN A 31 -14.02 5.30 10.57
CA ASN A 31 -14.75 5.11 9.32
C ASN A 31 -14.19 3.94 8.48
N GLY A 32 -13.20 3.21 8.99
CA GLY A 32 -12.55 2.11 8.27
C GLY A 32 -11.56 2.56 7.21
N LYS A 33 -11.06 3.81 7.25
CA LYS A 33 -10.03 4.31 6.33
C LYS A 33 -8.62 4.05 6.89
N PRO A 34 -7.64 3.71 6.04
CA PRO A 34 -6.25 3.56 6.47
C PRO A 34 -5.71 4.84 7.14
N ILE A 35 -5.21 4.67 8.36
CA ILE A 35 -4.35 5.65 9.04
C ILE A 35 -2.95 5.40 8.50
N TRP A 36 -2.40 6.39 7.79
CA TRP A 36 -1.03 6.34 7.28
C TRP A 36 -0.04 6.85 8.34
N PRO A 37 1.20 6.35 8.34
CA PRO A 37 2.23 6.88 9.24
C PRO A 37 2.48 8.37 8.98
N LEU A 38 2.89 9.08 10.03
CA LEU A 38 3.41 10.44 9.89
C LEU A 38 4.71 10.45 9.07
N ASN A 39 5.16 11.63 8.63
CA ASN A 39 6.43 11.81 7.90
C ASN A 39 6.52 11.04 6.57
N ASP A 40 5.45 11.04 5.77
CA ASP A 40 5.46 10.47 4.41
C ASP A 40 5.93 8.99 4.38
N GLU A 41 5.56 8.21 5.39
CA GLU A 41 5.92 6.78 5.51
C GLU A 41 7.42 6.51 5.72
N PHE A 42 8.23 7.53 5.99
CA PHE A 42 9.64 7.33 6.33
C PHE A 42 9.84 7.06 7.83
N GLU A 43 10.64 6.04 8.15
CA GLU A 43 11.07 5.68 9.51
C GLU A 43 11.90 6.78 10.18
N GLY A 44 12.52 7.66 9.38
CA GLY A 44 13.29 8.80 9.85
C GLY A 44 13.32 9.93 8.83
N THR A 45 14.25 10.86 8.99
CA THR A 45 14.40 11.97 8.05
C THR A 45 14.91 11.45 6.71
N PRO A 46 14.15 11.60 5.61
CA PRO A 46 14.63 11.19 4.30
C PRO A 46 15.75 12.13 3.82
N VAL A 47 16.65 11.60 3.01
CA VAL A 47 17.77 12.34 2.43
C VAL A 47 17.46 12.73 0.98
N LYS A 48 18.06 13.83 0.50
CA LYS A 48 17.97 14.21 -0.90
C LYS A 48 18.70 13.18 -1.77
N LYS A 49 18.08 12.81 -2.89
CA LYS A 49 18.67 11.93 -3.91
C LYS A 49 18.54 12.56 -5.28
N VAL A 50 19.63 12.51 -6.04
CA VAL A 50 19.61 12.77 -7.49
C VAL A 50 19.47 11.42 -8.19
N PHE A 51 18.37 11.23 -8.91
CA PHE A 51 18.14 10.08 -9.77
C PHE A 51 18.80 10.33 -11.12
N LYS A 52 19.62 9.39 -11.59
CA LYS A 52 20.36 9.48 -12.85
C LYS A 52 19.68 8.65 -13.95
N PRO A 53 19.89 9.01 -15.23
CA PRO A 53 19.38 8.23 -16.35
C PRO A 53 19.76 6.74 -16.25
N GLY A 54 18.81 5.87 -16.59
CA GLY A 54 18.96 4.42 -16.50
C GLY A 54 18.63 3.83 -15.12
N GLU A 55 18.52 4.63 -14.06
CA GLU A 55 17.99 4.12 -12.78
C GLU A 55 16.54 3.68 -12.94
N ARG A 56 16.18 2.57 -12.27
CA ARG A 56 14.84 1.99 -12.35
C ARG A 56 14.19 1.90 -10.98
N PHE A 57 12.90 2.18 -10.94
CA PHE A 57 12.07 2.05 -9.73
C PHE A 57 10.66 1.58 -10.12
N ASP A 58 9.94 1.03 -9.16
CA ASP A 58 8.62 0.46 -9.37
C ASP A 58 7.57 1.05 -8.41
N ARG A 59 6.30 0.78 -8.70
CA ARG A 59 5.17 1.26 -7.89
C ARG A 59 3.96 0.34 -8.02
N TYR A 60 3.25 0.19 -6.90
CA TYR A 60 1.86 -0.27 -6.84
C TYR A 60 0.92 0.93 -6.70
N GLY A 61 -0.02 1.14 -7.63
CA GLY A 61 -1.01 2.20 -7.51
C GLY A 61 -1.80 2.52 -8.78
N LYS A 62 -3.05 2.96 -8.61
CA LYS A 62 -3.96 3.32 -9.73
C LYS A 62 -3.71 4.72 -10.30
N GLU A 63 -3.21 5.65 -9.50
CA GLU A 63 -3.14 7.07 -9.89
C GLU A 63 -1.79 7.46 -10.50
N ILE A 64 -1.82 8.27 -11.57
CA ILE A 64 -0.65 8.90 -12.21
C ILE A 64 0.04 9.92 -11.28
N ASN A 65 -0.64 10.37 -10.23
CA ASN A 65 -0.15 11.38 -9.28
C ASN A 65 0.47 10.78 -8.01
N GLY A 66 0.74 9.47 -7.98
CA GLY A 66 1.49 8.88 -6.90
C GLY A 66 2.94 9.36 -6.89
N TYR A 67 3.44 9.71 -5.71
CA TYR A 67 4.81 10.20 -5.55
C TYR A 67 5.73 9.18 -4.87
N PHE A 68 5.20 8.07 -4.35
CA PHE A 68 6.00 7.05 -3.66
C PHE A 68 6.31 5.87 -4.58
N THR A 69 7.60 5.55 -4.69
CA THR A 69 8.13 4.44 -5.48
C THR A 69 9.21 3.72 -4.67
N ALA A 70 9.70 2.57 -5.13
CA ALA A 70 10.81 1.86 -4.50
C ALA A 70 11.79 1.35 -5.57
N PRO A 71 13.03 0.97 -5.21
CA PRO A 71 13.90 0.22 -6.11
C PRO A 71 13.17 -1.01 -6.66
N VAL A 72 13.39 -1.31 -7.94
CA VAL A 72 12.80 -2.50 -8.57
C VAL A 72 13.17 -3.75 -7.78
N GLY A 73 12.16 -4.56 -7.46
CA GLY A 73 12.35 -5.82 -6.73
C GLY A 73 12.33 -5.68 -5.21
N THR A 74 12.08 -4.49 -4.66
CA THR A 74 11.82 -4.33 -3.22
C THR A 74 10.60 -5.18 -2.83
N PRO A 75 10.72 -6.13 -1.87
CA PRO A 75 9.60 -6.98 -1.44
C PRO A 75 8.39 -6.15 -1.00
N PHE A 76 7.18 -6.67 -1.20
CA PHE A 76 5.96 -5.92 -0.90
C PHE A 76 5.87 -5.55 0.59
N GLU A 77 6.24 -6.48 1.45
CA GLU A 77 6.23 -6.38 2.91
C GLU A 77 7.22 -5.32 3.43
N MET A 78 8.27 -5.03 2.67
CA MET A 78 9.24 -3.99 3.01
C MET A 78 8.75 -2.58 2.67
N ARG A 79 7.58 -2.47 2.00
CA ARG A 79 6.94 -1.21 1.60
C ARG A 79 5.83 -0.76 2.54
N SER A 80 5.50 -1.57 3.55
CA SER A 80 4.48 -1.26 4.55
C SER A 80 3.17 -0.72 3.95
N PHE A 81 2.67 -1.41 2.92
CA PHE A 81 1.37 -1.09 2.33
C PHE A 81 0.28 -2.03 2.84
N PRO A 82 -0.99 -1.59 2.85
CA PRO A 82 -2.11 -2.48 3.13
C PRO A 82 -2.07 -3.68 2.18
N PRO A 83 -2.36 -4.91 2.63
CA PRO A 83 -2.32 -6.10 1.77
C PRO A 83 -3.16 -5.98 0.48
N GLU A 84 -4.26 -5.22 0.52
CA GLU A 84 -5.10 -4.92 -0.63
C GLU A 84 -4.34 -4.20 -1.76
N ASN A 85 -3.31 -3.41 -1.42
CA ASN A 85 -2.52 -2.67 -2.41
C ASN A 85 -1.74 -3.60 -3.36
N LYS A 86 -1.55 -4.87 -3.00
CA LYS A 86 -0.93 -5.89 -3.86
C LYS A 86 -1.75 -6.15 -5.14
N LYS A 87 -3.04 -5.81 -5.12
CA LYS A 87 -3.97 -5.91 -6.27
C LYS A 87 -3.97 -4.66 -7.15
N LEU A 88 -3.28 -3.58 -6.74
CA LEU A 88 -3.20 -2.36 -7.54
C LEU A 88 -2.28 -2.57 -8.75
N PRO A 89 -2.46 -1.79 -9.82
CA PRO A 89 -1.56 -1.83 -10.96
C PRO A 89 -0.10 -1.69 -10.54
N TYR A 90 0.75 -2.57 -11.06
CA TYR A 90 2.19 -2.53 -10.87
C TYR A 90 2.83 -1.89 -12.10
N SER A 91 3.77 -0.98 -11.90
CA SER A 91 4.46 -0.28 -12.98
C SER A 91 5.92 -0.12 -12.64
N VAL A 92 6.78 -0.25 -13.65
CA VAL A 92 8.22 0.00 -13.55
C VAL A 92 8.55 1.20 -14.41
N TYR A 93 9.35 2.10 -13.88
CA TYR A 93 9.79 3.32 -14.54
C TYR A 93 11.31 3.28 -14.68
N GLU A 94 11.78 3.98 -15.71
CA GLU A 94 13.20 4.24 -15.93
C GLU A 94 13.41 5.74 -16.03
N VAL A 95 14.46 6.22 -15.40
CA VAL A 95 14.85 7.62 -15.44
C VAL A 95 15.44 7.92 -16.82
N ILE A 96 14.85 8.88 -17.52
CA ILE A 96 15.37 9.35 -18.82
C ILE A 96 16.13 10.68 -18.72
N LYS A 97 15.88 11.44 -17.64
CA LYS A 97 16.51 12.74 -17.36
C LYS A 97 16.77 12.84 -15.87
N PRO A 98 17.93 13.37 -15.43
CA PRO A 98 18.20 13.51 -14.01
C PRO A 98 17.17 14.38 -13.31
N PHE A 99 16.79 14.01 -12.09
CA PHE A 99 15.94 14.83 -11.24
C PHE A 99 16.22 14.59 -9.75
N GLU A 100 15.83 15.55 -8.92
CA GLU A 100 15.93 15.44 -7.47
C GLU A 100 14.64 14.89 -6.87
N GLY A 101 14.78 13.98 -5.91
CA GLY A 101 13.72 13.53 -5.02
C GLY A 101 14.28 13.24 -3.63
N LEU A 102 13.54 12.45 -2.87
CA LEU A 102 13.96 12.00 -1.54
C LEU A 102 14.08 10.48 -1.50
N GLU A 103 15.01 9.99 -0.69
CA GLU A 103 15.22 8.58 -0.38
C GLU A 103 15.19 8.39 1.14
N GLY A 104 14.58 7.31 1.61
CA GLY A 104 14.62 6.94 3.03
C GLY A 104 14.12 5.53 3.24
N LYS A 105 14.16 5.08 4.50
CA LYS A 105 13.61 3.78 4.91
C LYS A 105 12.11 3.89 5.18
N THR A 106 11.34 2.92 4.69
CA THR A 106 9.91 2.83 4.98
C THR A 106 9.67 2.42 6.42
N ALA A 107 8.84 3.14 7.15
CA ALA A 107 8.47 2.79 8.52
C ALA A 107 7.68 1.47 8.57
N PRO A 108 7.80 0.65 9.65
CA PRO A 108 6.94 -0.52 9.84
C PRO A 108 5.48 -0.10 10.00
N TRP A 109 4.58 -0.64 9.17
CA TRP A 109 3.16 -0.29 9.19
C TRP A 109 2.28 -1.40 8.60
N PHE A 110 0.96 -1.38 8.85
CA PHE A 110 -0.01 -2.39 8.39
C PHE A 110 0.37 -3.86 8.70
N ASP A 111 0.99 -4.08 9.87
CA ASP A 111 1.53 -5.39 10.30
C ASP A 111 2.62 -5.96 9.37
N GLN A 112 3.26 -5.08 8.61
CA GLN A 112 4.42 -5.38 7.80
C GLN A 112 5.69 -4.78 8.42
N PRO A 113 6.85 -5.43 8.22
CA PRO A 113 8.11 -5.01 8.83
C PRO A 113 8.66 -3.69 8.29
N GLY A 114 8.30 -3.26 7.08
CA GLY A 114 8.89 -2.06 6.48
C GLY A 114 10.40 -2.22 6.25
N GLY A 115 11.17 -1.16 6.43
CA GLY A 115 12.63 -1.15 6.30
C GLY A 115 13.16 -1.18 4.86
N GLY A 116 12.27 -1.25 3.87
CA GLY A 116 12.61 -1.12 2.46
C GLY A 116 13.11 0.29 2.14
N THR A 117 13.85 0.43 1.05
CA THR A 117 14.15 1.77 0.53
C THR A 117 12.93 2.29 -0.22
N GLN A 118 12.51 3.49 0.13
CA GLN A 118 11.43 4.22 -0.52
C GLN A 118 11.96 5.52 -1.11
N TYR A 119 11.38 5.88 -2.24
CA TYR A 119 11.63 7.12 -2.93
C TYR A 119 10.37 7.99 -2.94
N LYS A 120 10.53 9.28 -2.65
CA LYS A 120 9.50 10.29 -2.86
C LYS A 120 9.89 11.18 -4.03
N MET A 121 9.13 11.04 -5.12
CA MET A 121 9.24 11.82 -6.33
C MET A 121 8.79 13.27 -6.09
N PRO A 122 9.38 14.25 -6.78
CA PRO A 122 8.91 15.62 -6.70
C PRO A 122 7.46 15.70 -7.20
N LYS A 123 6.63 16.50 -6.52
CA LYS A 123 5.30 16.81 -7.04
C LYS A 123 5.45 17.45 -8.42
N LYS A 124 4.64 17.02 -9.39
CA LYS A 124 4.56 17.71 -10.68
C LYS A 124 4.12 19.14 -10.39
N ARG A 125 5.03 20.11 -10.52
CA ARG A 125 4.62 21.53 -10.53
C ARG A 125 3.75 21.73 -11.76
N ASN A 126 2.60 22.37 -11.57
CA ASN A 126 1.73 22.75 -12.67
C ASN A 126 2.56 23.54 -13.70
N ARG A 127 2.38 23.24 -14.99
CA ARG A 127 3.12 23.88 -16.10
C ARG A 127 3.08 25.42 -16.06
N LYS A 128 2.12 26.01 -15.33
CA LYS A 128 1.93 27.46 -15.17
C LYS A 128 2.94 28.18 -14.25
N GLU A 129 3.76 27.46 -13.48
CA GLU A 129 4.71 28.07 -12.53
C GLU A 129 6.15 28.15 -13.06
N ARG A 130 6.36 27.82 -14.34
CA ARG A 130 7.62 28.08 -15.05
C ARG A 130 7.49 29.43 -15.74
N LYS A 131 7.63 30.52 -14.97
CA LYS A 131 7.87 31.87 -15.52
C LYS A 131 9.36 32.11 -15.60
#